data_AF-A0A1H8RMD3-F1
#
_entry.id   AF-A0A1H8RMD3-F1
#
_cell.length_a   1.000
_cell.length_b   1.000
_cell.length_c   1.000
_cell.angle_alpha   90.00
_cell.angle_beta   90.00
_cell.angle_gamma   90.00
#
_symmetry.space_group_name_H-M   'P 1'
#
loop_
_entity.id
_entity.type
_entity.pdbx_description
1 polymer ?
#
loop_
_entity_poly.entity_id
_entity_poly.type
_entity_poly.pdbx_seq_one_letter_code
_entity_poly.pdbx_strand_id
1 'polypeptide(L)'
;MVIDFSKFNIEKASSFDIEIVFTIPIAKFRNHDYTWIGCPVDCVANQYSPKIIQLSNGFFVQANITNGIWEVNKNNARVLLWRFNPEMSSPMAQYLGSKNEKVIVQAEQNFNFKEHPALLFTSNEAIEISRSKIPFSAIAVFTDHCDFDTAENVSLQRTFFKENAIKISKGFFLNHFSKRPDNASFRNDAEELTKWKEDGHELCYHSLSQSIKSEKDSFDDFYSFLPPFADVETWIDHGYQPYNLSLFQNRKVANKVYEDTLEQKNIRTLWNYIDSGTATSGVINQLNVQHFTLSRFLIGNKDLHFIKRMQLMIKNIIFHYYNDDVLLLQYKSTATHFKKLFFQKKAGSLLPLLKNAFKLSAAILSVFIFWKRTKIKPYKLAKYQPILFKHRIFEKEFYIFQTLEMVDFKKALSKKNIDDLIQEKGIFIAHTYFSVPMSYHTGRMFATPNTIDAVVAGNFTYLGAKIINNEIWNPTLTELVEYWSNFDTVVLDVDLNGVVFVKNSSELIFRTIN
;
A
#
# COMPACT_ATOMS: atom_id res chain seq x y z
N MET A 1 -23.74 17.95 14.44
CA MET A 1 -24.68 16.81 14.57
C MET A 1 -23.89 15.60 15.04
N VAL A 2 -24.03 15.20 16.30
CA VAL A 2 -23.39 14.00 16.86
C VAL A 2 -24.21 12.78 16.49
N ILE A 3 -23.56 11.68 16.08
CA ILE A 3 -24.22 10.42 15.75
C ILE A 3 -24.27 9.55 17.01
N ASP A 4 -25.49 9.22 17.45
CA ASP A 4 -25.73 8.42 18.64
C ASP A 4 -25.70 6.92 18.32
N PHE A 5 -24.78 6.20 18.97
CA PHE A 5 -24.65 4.75 18.87
C PHE A 5 -25.32 3.99 20.01
N SER A 6 -26.08 4.65 20.91
CA SER A 6 -26.72 4.02 22.08
C SER A 6 -27.59 2.80 21.73
N LYS A 7 -28.13 2.75 20.52
CA LYS A 7 -28.96 1.66 20.00
C LYS A 7 -28.20 0.65 19.11
N PHE A 8 -26.90 0.83 18.94
CA PHE A 8 -26.06 0.03 18.05
C PHE A 8 -24.83 -0.49 18.81
N ASN A 9 -24.69 -1.81 18.91
CA ASN A 9 -23.52 -2.40 19.55
C ASN A 9 -22.33 -2.39 18.59
N ILE A 10 -21.61 -1.26 18.60
CA ILE A 10 -20.48 -1.00 17.71
C ILE A 10 -19.30 -1.94 17.98
N GLU A 11 -19.10 -2.37 19.23
CA GLU A 11 -17.99 -3.24 19.64
C GLU A 11 -18.07 -4.65 19.02
N LYS A 12 -19.28 -5.07 18.62
CA LYS A 12 -19.51 -6.35 17.94
C LYS A 12 -19.55 -6.25 16.42
N ALA A 13 -19.50 -5.04 15.86
CA ALA A 13 -19.56 -4.83 14.42
C ALA A 13 -18.17 -5.06 13.80
N SER A 14 -18.10 -5.85 12.73
CA SER A 14 -16.90 -5.95 11.89
C SER A 14 -16.83 -4.81 10.86
N SER A 15 -17.99 -4.25 10.52
CA SER A 15 -18.16 -3.11 9.62
C SER A 15 -19.56 -2.50 9.81
N PHE A 16 -19.71 -1.22 9.48
CA PHE A 16 -21.01 -0.55 9.42
C PHE A 16 -20.93 0.73 8.58
N ASP A 17 -22.08 1.20 8.10
CA ASP A 17 -22.20 2.42 7.31
C ASP A 17 -23.18 3.39 7.99
N ILE A 18 -22.88 4.69 7.89
CA ILE A 18 -23.78 5.77 8.28
C ILE A 18 -24.20 6.49 7.00
N GLU A 19 -25.49 6.44 6.68
CA GLU A 19 -26.06 7.19 5.57
C GLU A 19 -26.58 8.54 6.05
N ILE A 20 -26.05 9.61 5.48
CA ILE A 20 -26.44 10.98 5.77
C ILE A 20 -27.10 11.58 4.53
N VAL A 21 -28.39 11.93 4.66
CA VAL A 21 -29.19 12.50 3.58
C VAL A 21 -29.40 13.99 3.81
N PHE A 22 -28.86 14.82 2.93
CA PHE A 22 -28.99 16.26 2.99
C PHE A 22 -30.23 16.75 2.23
N THR A 23 -30.91 17.74 2.82
CA THR A 23 -31.96 18.52 2.13
C THR A 23 -31.39 19.48 1.09
N ILE A 24 -30.09 19.79 1.17
CA ILE A 24 -29.37 20.64 0.22
C ILE A 24 -28.32 19.77 -0.49
N PRO A 25 -28.23 19.78 -1.82
CA PRO A 25 -27.24 18.98 -2.52
C PRO A 25 -25.79 19.35 -2.14
N ILE A 26 -24.93 18.34 -2.17
CA ILE A 26 -23.48 18.45 -2.15
C ILE A 26 -23.04 19.01 -3.50
N ALA A 27 -22.41 20.19 -3.48
CA ALA A 27 -21.91 20.85 -4.68
C ALA A 27 -20.44 20.50 -4.96
N LYS A 28 -19.60 20.51 -3.91
CA LYS A 28 -18.17 20.24 -4.02
C LYS A 28 -17.69 19.27 -2.95
N PHE A 29 -16.64 18.54 -3.29
CA PHE A 29 -15.93 17.61 -2.43
C PHE A 29 -14.46 18.03 -2.35
N ARG A 30 -13.87 17.99 -1.15
CA ARG A 30 -12.45 18.28 -0.99
C ARG A 30 -11.64 17.01 -1.25
N ASN A 31 -10.95 16.99 -2.37
CA ASN A 31 -10.28 15.79 -2.88
C ASN A 31 -8.98 15.49 -2.13
N HIS A 32 -8.42 14.30 -2.36
CA HIS A 32 -7.17 13.84 -1.75
C HIS A 32 -5.99 14.80 -1.99
N ASP A 33 -5.95 15.51 -3.11
CA ASP A 33 -4.92 16.49 -3.47
C ASP A 33 -5.13 17.89 -2.84
N TYR A 34 -6.07 18.01 -1.90
CA TYR A 34 -6.45 19.27 -1.26
C TYR A 34 -7.00 20.29 -2.26
N THR A 35 -7.69 19.85 -3.30
CA THR A 35 -8.44 20.73 -4.21
C THR A 35 -9.94 20.51 -4.11
N TRP A 36 -10.71 21.55 -4.41
CA TRP A 36 -12.16 21.44 -4.54
C TRP A 36 -12.51 20.86 -5.91
N ILE A 37 -13.23 19.73 -5.93
CA ILE A 37 -13.80 19.15 -7.14
C ILE A 37 -15.33 19.18 -7.05
N GLY A 38 -16.00 19.30 -8.19
CA GLY A 38 -17.43 18.99 -8.25
C GLY A 38 -17.69 17.50 -7.99
N CYS A 39 -18.96 17.09 -8.02
CA CYS A 39 -19.35 15.67 -7.89
C CYS A 39 -19.79 15.00 -9.22
N PRO A 40 -19.11 15.18 -10.39
CA PRO A 40 -19.47 14.45 -11.62
C PRO A 40 -18.98 12.99 -11.61
N VAL A 41 -18.16 12.62 -10.63
CA VAL A 41 -17.58 11.29 -10.43
C VAL A 41 -17.81 10.85 -8.98
N ASP A 42 -17.73 9.55 -8.74
CA ASP A 42 -17.78 9.04 -7.37
C ASP A 42 -16.54 9.54 -6.62
N CYS A 43 -16.76 10.18 -5.48
CA CYS A 43 -15.71 10.75 -4.64
C CYS A 43 -15.50 9.86 -3.42
N VAL A 44 -14.23 9.66 -3.05
CA VAL A 44 -13.84 8.88 -1.87
C VAL A 44 -12.78 9.66 -1.10
N ALA A 45 -12.95 9.78 0.22
CA ALA A 45 -11.93 10.25 1.14
C ALA A 45 -11.67 9.21 2.23
N ASN A 46 -10.50 8.58 2.16
CA ASN A 46 -10.01 7.69 3.20
C ASN A 46 -9.61 8.46 4.47
N GLN A 47 -9.06 7.76 5.47
CA GLN A 47 -8.64 8.34 6.75
C GLN A 47 -7.68 9.53 6.60
N TYR A 48 -6.80 9.49 5.61
CA TYR A 48 -5.74 10.48 5.38
C TYR A 48 -6.13 11.56 4.36
N SER A 49 -7.38 11.57 3.90
CA SER A 49 -7.91 12.56 2.97
C SER A 49 -8.87 13.52 3.67
N PRO A 50 -8.99 14.78 3.19
CA PRO A 50 -9.96 15.72 3.74
C PRO A 50 -11.39 15.16 3.68
N LYS A 51 -12.07 15.14 4.84
CA LYS A 51 -13.50 14.82 4.94
C LYS A 51 -14.28 16.12 5.04
N ILE A 52 -14.30 16.84 3.93
CA ILE A 52 -14.90 18.17 3.83
C ILE A 52 -15.71 18.23 2.52
N ILE A 53 -16.95 18.68 2.61
CA ILE A 53 -17.81 18.96 1.47
C ILE A 53 -18.36 20.38 1.56
N GLN A 54 -18.77 20.93 0.42
CA GLN A 54 -19.52 22.19 0.34
C GLN A 54 -20.90 21.91 -0.23
N LEU A 55 -21.94 22.33 0.47
CA LEU A 55 -23.33 22.26 0.02
C LEU A 55 -23.64 23.39 -0.98
N SER A 56 -24.69 23.23 -1.79
CA SER A 56 -25.07 24.22 -2.80
C SER A 56 -25.44 25.59 -2.25
N ASN A 57 -25.76 25.69 -0.95
CA ASN A 57 -26.01 26.97 -0.27
C ASN A 57 -24.74 27.62 0.30
N GLY A 58 -23.56 27.05 0.03
CA GLY A 58 -22.26 27.59 0.45
C GLY A 58 -21.72 27.06 1.77
N PHE A 59 -22.53 26.38 2.60
CA PHE A 59 -22.08 25.81 3.87
C PHE A 59 -21.05 24.70 3.66
N PHE A 60 -20.04 24.67 4.52
CA PHE A 60 -19.13 23.54 4.66
C PHE A 60 -19.70 22.53 5.65
N VAL A 61 -19.46 21.26 5.36
CA VAL A 61 -19.69 20.14 6.27
C VAL A 61 -18.40 19.36 6.41
N GLN A 62 -17.95 19.16 7.64
CA GLN A 62 -16.69 18.50 7.97
C GLN A 62 -16.90 17.41 9.03
N ALA A 63 -16.20 16.29 8.91
CA ALA A 63 -16.15 15.28 9.97
C ALA A 63 -15.38 15.82 11.19
N ASN A 64 -15.86 15.54 12.40
CA ASN A 64 -15.12 15.88 13.62
C ASN A 64 -13.89 14.98 13.85
N ILE A 65 -13.89 13.75 13.32
CA ILE A 65 -12.78 12.80 13.42
C ILE A 65 -12.32 12.36 12.03
N THR A 66 -11.10 11.82 11.96
CA THR A 66 -10.54 11.34 10.69
C THR A 66 -10.93 9.89 10.36
N ASN A 67 -11.43 9.11 11.31
CA ASN A 67 -11.74 7.69 11.10
C ASN A 67 -12.85 7.47 10.08
N GLY A 68 -12.82 6.29 9.45
CA GLY A 68 -13.77 5.89 8.41
C GLY A 68 -13.52 6.54 7.05
N ILE A 69 -14.39 6.23 6.11
CA ILE A 69 -14.29 6.63 4.71
C ILE A 69 -15.54 7.40 4.31
N TRP A 70 -15.37 8.57 3.71
CA TRP A 70 -16.47 9.29 3.08
C TRP A 70 -16.60 8.87 1.61
N GLU A 71 -17.82 8.57 1.18
CA GLU A 71 -18.16 8.25 -0.20
C GLU A 71 -19.37 9.08 -0.65
N VAL A 72 -19.23 9.76 -1.79
CA VAL A 72 -20.33 10.49 -2.46
C VAL A 72 -20.51 9.91 -3.84
N ASN A 73 -21.72 9.45 -4.15
CA ASN A 73 -22.04 8.90 -5.47
C ASN A 73 -22.43 10.01 -6.44
N LYS A 74 -21.88 10.00 -7.65
CA LYS A 74 -22.19 11.01 -8.67
C LYS A 74 -23.66 11.08 -9.08
N ASN A 75 -24.40 9.97 -8.91
CA ASN A 75 -25.82 9.89 -9.26
C ASN A 75 -26.73 10.31 -8.10
N ASN A 76 -26.18 10.57 -6.92
CA ASN A 76 -26.94 10.99 -5.75
C ASN A 76 -26.19 12.05 -4.95
N ALA A 77 -26.26 13.29 -5.43
CA ALA A 77 -25.60 14.44 -4.82
C ALA A 77 -26.16 14.84 -3.45
N ARG A 78 -27.16 14.14 -2.89
CA ARG A 78 -27.73 14.45 -1.56
C ARG A 78 -27.29 13.47 -0.48
N VAL A 79 -26.56 12.41 -0.85
CA VAL A 79 -26.18 11.35 0.08
C VAL A 79 -24.67 11.34 0.27
N LEU A 80 -24.27 11.40 1.53
CA LEU A 80 -22.93 11.10 2.00
C LEU A 80 -22.98 9.77 2.75
N LEU A 81 -22.15 8.82 2.33
CA LEU A 81 -21.93 7.59 3.08
C LEU A 81 -20.65 7.76 3.90
N TRP A 82 -20.76 7.57 5.22
CA TRP A 82 -19.61 7.45 6.11
C TRP A 82 -19.45 5.99 6.51
N ARG A 83 -18.50 5.33 5.87
CA ARG A 83 -18.30 3.88 5.95
C ARG A 83 -17.18 3.53 6.91
N PHE A 84 -17.38 2.49 7.71
CA PHE A 84 -16.40 1.97 8.67
C PHE A 84 -16.09 0.51 8.33
N ASN A 85 -14.85 0.27 7.90
CA ASN A 85 -14.33 -1.01 7.43
C ASN A 85 -15.16 -1.67 6.28
N PRO A 86 -15.59 -0.95 5.22
CA PRO A 86 -16.30 -1.59 4.11
C PRO A 86 -15.40 -2.59 3.37
N GLU A 87 -15.99 -3.53 2.63
CA GLU A 87 -15.24 -4.55 1.88
C GLU A 87 -14.12 -3.90 1.03
N MET A 88 -12.89 -4.40 1.18
CA MET A 88 -11.67 -3.94 0.50
C MET A 88 -11.11 -2.60 0.97
N SER A 89 -11.60 -2.01 2.07
CA SER A 89 -10.97 -0.83 2.67
C SER A 89 -9.69 -1.13 3.44
N SER A 90 -9.55 -2.37 3.91
CA SER A 90 -8.45 -2.83 4.73
C SER A 90 -8.16 -4.30 4.39
N PRO A 91 -7.77 -4.58 3.13
CA PRO A 91 -7.61 -5.94 2.66
C PRO A 91 -6.34 -6.58 3.25
N MET A 92 -6.37 -7.88 3.52
CA MET A 92 -5.20 -8.66 3.92
C MET A 92 -5.09 -9.92 3.10
N ALA A 93 -3.86 -10.30 2.74
CA ALA A 93 -3.62 -11.61 2.14
C ALA A 93 -3.58 -12.67 3.24
N GLN A 94 -4.31 -13.76 3.03
CA GLN A 94 -4.15 -14.99 3.79
C GLN A 94 -3.98 -16.16 2.84
N TYR A 95 -3.18 -17.14 3.21
CA TYR A 95 -3.03 -18.39 2.49
C TYR A 95 -3.79 -19.48 3.22
N LEU A 96 -4.72 -20.15 2.54
CA LEU A 96 -5.58 -21.15 3.16
C LEU A 96 -5.42 -22.53 2.51
N GLY A 97 -5.70 -23.57 3.31
CA GLY A 97 -5.77 -24.96 2.88
C GLY A 97 -4.40 -25.58 2.56
N SER A 98 -4.42 -26.85 2.17
CA SER A 98 -3.20 -27.63 1.94
C SER A 98 -2.37 -27.18 0.74
N LYS A 99 -2.95 -26.34 -0.13
CA LYS A 99 -2.30 -25.79 -1.34
C LYS A 99 -1.78 -24.36 -1.15
N ASN A 100 -1.96 -23.76 0.03
CA ASN A 100 -1.67 -22.35 0.28
C ASN A 100 -2.31 -21.47 -0.81
N GLU A 101 -3.63 -21.54 -0.94
CA GLU A 101 -4.37 -20.69 -1.85
C GLU A 101 -4.46 -19.30 -1.23
N LYS A 102 -3.91 -18.29 -1.89
CA LYS A 102 -4.07 -16.88 -1.46
C LYS A 102 -5.55 -16.55 -1.52
N VAL A 103 -6.04 -15.83 -0.51
CA VAL A 103 -7.35 -15.20 -0.45
C VAL A 103 -7.21 -13.79 0.11
N ILE A 104 -8.13 -12.91 -0.26
CA ILE A 104 -8.23 -11.57 0.32
C ILE A 104 -9.31 -11.57 1.40
N VAL A 105 -8.91 -11.29 2.63
CA VAL A 105 -9.82 -11.09 3.77
C VAL A 105 -9.82 -9.63 4.22
N GLN A 106 -10.78 -9.24 5.04
CA GLN A 106 -10.82 -7.91 5.65
C GLN A 106 -10.05 -7.92 6.98
N ALA A 107 -9.32 -6.86 7.28
CA ALA A 107 -8.74 -6.66 8.60
C ALA A 107 -9.82 -6.64 9.68
N GLU A 108 -9.55 -7.34 10.78
CA GLU A 108 -10.31 -7.20 12.03
C GLU A 108 -9.96 -5.84 12.66
N GLN A 109 -10.93 -4.93 12.73
CA GLN A 109 -10.75 -3.59 13.29
C GLN A 109 -11.55 -3.43 14.57
N ASN A 110 -11.06 -2.57 15.47
CA ASN A 110 -11.81 -2.12 16.63
C ASN A 110 -12.34 -0.70 16.40
N PHE A 111 -13.63 -0.48 16.63
CA PHE A 111 -14.26 0.83 16.48
C PHE A 111 -14.30 1.57 17.82
N ASN A 112 -13.12 1.93 18.31
CA ASN A 112 -12.96 2.76 19.51
C ASN A 112 -12.58 4.19 19.12
N PHE A 113 -13.59 5.05 18.95
CA PHE A 113 -13.36 6.43 18.55
C PHE A 113 -13.00 7.31 19.75
N LYS A 114 -12.07 8.25 19.54
CA LYS A 114 -11.72 9.25 20.56
C LYS A 114 -12.92 10.12 20.94
N GLU A 115 -13.77 10.42 19.96
CA GLU A 115 -15.06 11.08 20.13
C GLU A 115 -16.06 10.48 19.14
N HIS A 116 -17.35 10.48 19.48
CA HIS A 116 -18.37 9.95 18.57
C HIS A 116 -18.35 10.71 17.23
N PRO A 117 -18.43 9.99 16.09
CA PRO A 117 -18.64 10.58 14.78
C PRO A 117 -19.69 11.70 14.79
N ALA A 118 -19.32 12.85 14.25
CA ALA A 118 -20.18 14.02 14.15
C ALA A 118 -19.87 14.80 12.86
N LEU A 119 -20.91 15.47 12.35
CA LEU A 119 -20.77 16.47 11.28
C LEU A 119 -20.78 17.88 11.87
N LEU A 120 -19.73 18.63 11.56
CA LEU A 120 -19.57 20.04 11.87
C LEU A 120 -20.09 20.87 10.68
N PHE A 121 -20.95 21.84 10.94
CA PHE A 121 -21.52 22.72 9.92
C PHE A 121 -20.99 24.13 10.15
N THR A 122 -20.48 24.77 9.10
CA THR A 122 -19.91 26.12 9.18
C THR A 122 -20.13 26.88 7.89
N SER A 123 -20.31 28.20 8.00
CA SER A 123 -20.29 29.15 6.88
C SER A 123 -18.95 29.86 6.71
N ASN A 124 -17.99 29.61 7.59
CA ASN A 124 -16.71 30.32 7.66
C ASN A 124 -15.64 29.50 6.94
N GLU A 125 -14.88 28.72 7.70
CA GLU A 125 -13.70 28.00 7.23
C GLU A 125 -13.73 26.54 7.72
N ALA A 126 -13.05 25.67 6.97
CA ALA A 126 -12.83 24.27 7.32
C ALA A 126 -11.35 24.02 7.61
N ILE A 127 -11.02 22.95 8.34
CA ILE A 127 -9.63 22.62 8.69
C ILE A 127 -9.11 21.46 7.84
N GLU A 128 -7.96 21.64 7.19
CA GLU A 128 -7.23 20.57 6.53
C GLU A 128 -6.01 20.14 7.33
N ILE A 129 -5.80 18.83 7.39
CA ILE A 129 -4.67 18.22 8.08
C ILE A 129 -3.64 17.78 7.03
N SER A 130 -2.38 18.15 7.26
CA SER A 130 -1.25 17.73 6.45
C SER A 130 -0.95 16.25 6.68
N ARG A 131 -0.77 15.50 5.58
CA ARG A 131 -0.26 14.12 5.65
C ARG A 131 1.25 14.04 5.90
N SER A 132 1.95 15.17 5.85
CA SER A 132 3.41 15.24 5.91
C SER A 132 3.93 16.26 6.92
N LYS A 133 5.08 15.96 7.53
CA LYS A 133 5.82 16.89 8.42
C LYS A 133 6.28 18.17 7.69
N ILE A 134 6.55 18.06 6.39
CA ILE A 134 6.68 19.21 5.52
C ILE A 134 5.25 19.57 5.09
N PRO A 135 4.67 20.72 5.49
CA PRO A 135 3.25 20.98 5.32
C PRO A 135 2.75 20.81 3.87
N PHE A 136 1.76 19.94 3.66
CA PHE A 136 1.11 19.74 2.36
C PHE A 136 2.10 19.45 1.22
N SER A 137 3.13 18.64 1.48
CA SER A 137 4.07 18.14 0.49
C SER A 137 3.67 16.75 -0.01
N ALA A 138 4.33 16.29 -1.07
CA ALA A 138 4.23 14.90 -1.49
C ALA A 138 5.04 13.98 -0.55
N ILE A 139 4.74 12.69 -0.56
CA ILE A 139 5.39 11.70 0.30
C ILE A 139 5.95 10.55 -0.54
N ALA A 140 7.22 10.23 -0.33
CA ALA A 140 7.90 9.11 -0.98
C ALA A 140 8.46 8.17 0.08
N VAL A 141 7.93 6.95 0.17
CA VAL A 141 8.45 5.92 1.08
C VAL A 141 8.89 4.72 0.25
N PHE A 142 10.07 4.19 0.56
CA PHE A 142 10.60 2.99 -0.09
C PHE A 142 10.77 1.88 0.94
N THR A 143 10.29 0.69 0.58
CA THR A 143 10.50 -0.56 1.30
C THR A 143 11.22 -1.54 0.38
N ASP A 144 12.27 -2.19 0.89
CA ASP A 144 13.13 -3.06 0.08
C ASP A 144 12.81 -4.55 0.24
N HIS A 145 12.84 -5.24 -0.90
CA HIS A 145 12.82 -6.69 -1.02
C HIS A 145 14.24 -7.20 -1.26
N CYS A 146 14.94 -7.51 -0.17
CA CYS A 146 16.37 -7.86 -0.13
C CYS A 146 16.72 -9.27 -0.68
N ASP A 147 15.84 -9.88 -1.47
CA ASP A 147 16.01 -11.25 -2.01
C ASP A 147 17.26 -11.44 -2.85
N PHE A 148 17.72 -10.33 -3.43
CA PHE A 148 18.84 -10.31 -4.34
C PHE A 148 20.04 -9.54 -3.87
N ASP A 149 20.01 -9.10 -2.62
CA ASP A 149 21.14 -8.43 -2.02
C ASP A 149 22.33 -9.35 -1.87
N THR A 150 23.50 -8.78 -2.13
CA THR A 150 24.83 -9.34 -1.89
C THR A 150 25.61 -8.35 -1.03
N ALA A 151 26.68 -8.80 -0.37
CA ALA A 151 27.51 -7.92 0.44
C ALA A 151 27.98 -6.67 -0.34
N GLU A 152 28.37 -6.86 -1.61
CA GLU A 152 28.82 -5.77 -2.48
C GLU A 152 27.70 -4.80 -2.85
N ASN A 153 26.55 -5.30 -3.34
CA ASN A 153 25.51 -4.41 -3.83
C ASN A 153 24.77 -3.69 -2.69
N VAL A 154 24.75 -4.24 -1.48
CA VAL A 154 24.18 -3.57 -0.30
C VAL A 154 24.98 -2.31 0.02
N SER A 155 26.31 -2.37 -0.06
CA SER A 155 27.14 -1.19 0.19
C SER A 155 27.00 -0.13 -0.91
N LEU A 156 26.92 -0.57 -2.17
CA LEU A 156 26.72 0.31 -3.31
C LEU A 156 25.35 1.02 -3.25
N GLN A 157 24.29 0.30 -2.89
CA GLN A 157 22.97 0.90 -2.68
C GLN A 157 22.99 1.97 -1.58
N ARG A 158 23.56 1.67 -0.41
CA ARG A 158 23.64 2.62 0.72
C ARG A 158 24.32 3.91 0.30
N THR A 159 25.49 3.79 -0.32
CA THR A 159 26.29 4.93 -0.77
C THR A 159 25.49 5.78 -1.76
N PHE A 160 24.84 5.15 -2.73
CA PHE A 160 24.00 5.85 -3.69
C PHE A 160 22.82 6.58 -3.05
N PHE A 161 22.10 5.96 -2.12
CA PHE A 161 20.98 6.63 -1.45
C PHE A 161 21.45 7.80 -0.59
N LYS A 162 22.56 7.65 0.12
CA LYS A 162 23.19 8.73 0.88
C LYS A 162 23.57 9.92 0.00
N GLU A 163 24.20 9.67 -1.14
CA GLU A 163 24.57 10.72 -2.11
C GLU A 163 23.37 11.47 -2.68
N ASN A 164 22.20 10.82 -2.74
CA ASN A 164 20.96 11.42 -3.24
C ASN A 164 20.02 11.91 -2.12
N ALA A 165 20.47 11.91 -0.85
CA ALA A 165 19.67 12.30 0.31
C ALA A 165 18.33 11.54 0.44
N ILE A 166 18.36 10.23 0.16
CA ILE A 166 17.18 9.36 0.18
C ILE A 166 17.26 8.39 1.34
N LYS A 167 16.20 8.32 2.12
CA LYS A 167 15.96 7.33 3.17
C LYS A 167 15.01 6.25 2.67
N ILE A 168 15.25 5.03 3.14
CA ILE A 168 14.44 3.85 2.83
C ILE A 168 14.27 3.00 4.09
N SER A 169 13.29 2.10 4.06
CA SER A 169 13.18 0.96 4.97
C SER A 169 13.85 -0.24 4.32
N LYS A 170 15.09 -0.50 4.73
CA LYS A 170 15.97 -1.54 4.20
C LYS A 170 15.59 -2.89 4.80
N GLY A 171 15.03 -3.75 3.96
CA GLY A 171 14.77 -5.15 4.28
C GLY A 171 16.07 -5.91 4.51
N PHE A 172 16.08 -6.82 5.48
CA PHE A 172 17.18 -7.77 5.66
C PHE A 172 16.68 -9.12 6.18
N PHE A 173 17.44 -10.17 5.91
CA PHE A 173 17.29 -11.47 6.55
C PHE A 173 18.16 -11.56 7.80
N LEU A 174 17.60 -11.98 8.94
CA LEU A 174 18.39 -12.15 10.16
C LEU A 174 19.41 -13.29 10.02
N ASN A 175 18.95 -14.43 9.50
CA ASN A 175 19.70 -15.66 9.38
C ASN A 175 20.17 -15.90 7.94
N HIS A 176 21.44 -16.29 7.78
CA HIS A 176 21.93 -16.81 6.50
C HIS A 176 21.42 -18.23 6.27
N PHE A 177 20.23 -18.34 5.66
CA PHE A 177 19.70 -19.59 5.12
C PHE A 177 19.06 -19.30 3.77
N SER A 178 19.81 -19.60 2.70
CA SER A 178 19.50 -19.19 1.35
C SER A 178 19.97 -20.25 0.35
N LYS A 179 19.23 -20.39 -0.76
CA LYS A 179 19.72 -21.14 -1.94
C LYS A 179 20.84 -20.41 -2.68
N ARG A 180 21.08 -19.15 -2.30
CA ARG A 180 22.09 -18.26 -2.85
C ARG A 180 23.19 -18.01 -1.82
N PRO A 181 24.40 -18.55 -2.01
CA PRO A 181 25.47 -18.42 -1.02
C PRO A 181 25.96 -16.97 -0.89
N ASP A 182 25.73 -16.14 -1.90
CA ASP A 182 26.10 -14.74 -1.97
C ASP A 182 25.06 -13.80 -1.32
N ASN A 183 23.94 -14.33 -0.81
CA ASN A 183 22.86 -13.49 -0.30
C ASN A 183 23.24 -12.81 1.03
N ALA A 184 23.08 -11.50 1.07
CA ALA A 184 23.34 -10.71 2.27
C ALA A 184 22.36 -11.05 3.40
N SER A 185 22.84 -11.03 4.64
CA SER A 185 22.04 -11.25 5.84
C SER A 185 22.71 -10.59 7.04
N PHE A 186 21.94 -10.26 8.08
CA PHE A 186 22.52 -9.69 9.30
C PHE A 186 23.60 -10.56 9.92
N ARG A 187 23.39 -11.89 9.94
CA ARG A 187 24.39 -12.85 10.44
C ARG A 187 25.78 -12.67 9.82
N ASN A 188 25.87 -12.40 8.53
CA ASN A 188 27.14 -12.34 7.80
C ASN A 188 27.60 -10.90 7.54
N ASP A 189 26.66 -9.95 7.45
CA ASP A 189 26.87 -8.60 6.91
C ASP A 189 26.41 -7.51 7.91
N ALA A 190 26.42 -7.81 9.22
CA ALA A 190 25.96 -6.92 10.29
C ALA A 190 26.64 -5.54 10.26
N GLU A 191 27.94 -5.49 9.96
CA GLU A 191 28.70 -4.23 9.94
C GLU A 191 28.13 -3.28 8.88
N GLU A 192 27.90 -3.76 7.65
CA GLU A 192 27.36 -2.91 6.59
C GLU A 192 25.92 -2.52 6.88
N LEU A 193 25.07 -3.43 7.37
CA LEU A 193 23.69 -3.13 7.74
C LEU A 193 23.60 -2.11 8.88
N THR A 194 24.55 -2.11 9.81
CA THR A 194 24.62 -1.09 10.87
C THR A 194 24.86 0.30 10.29
N LYS A 195 25.71 0.43 9.27
CA LYS A 195 25.94 1.71 8.57
C LYS A 195 24.69 2.28 7.90
N TRP A 196 23.77 1.43 7.43
CA TRP A 196 22.48 1.91 6.92
C TRP A 196 21.70 2.65 8.00
N LYS A 197 21.67 2.11 9.22
CA LYS A 197 21.01 2.77 10.35
C LYS A 197 21.68 4.10 10.70
N GLU A 198 23.01 4.14 10.71
CA GLU A 198 23.79 5.36 10.95
C GLU A 198 23.53 6.45 9.90
N ASP A 199 23.30 6.05 8.65
CA ASP A 199 22.92 6.94 7.54
C ASP A 199 21.43 7.37 7.60
N GLY A 200 20.69 6.97 8.63
CA GLY A 200 19.30 7.38 8.88
C GLY A 200 18.25 6.50 8.20
N HIS A 201 18.62 5.34 7.67
CA HIS A 201 17.68 4.37 7.14
C HIS A 201 17.01 3.57 8.28
N GLU A 202 15.81 3.07 8.01
CA GLU A 202 15.19 2.05 8.86
C GLU A 202 15.71 0.68 8.42
N LEU A 203 16.01 -0.20 9.37
CA LEU A 203 16.17 -1.63 9.10
C LEU A 203 14.84 -2.33 9.39
N CYS A 204 14.40 -3.21 8.51
CA CYS A 204 13.18 -3.99 8.71
C CYS A 204 13.41 -5.47 8.37
N TYR A 205 12.73 -6.36 9.09
CA TYR A 205 12.83 -7.80 8.80
C TYR A 205 12.13 -8.08 7.49
N HIS A 206 12.77 -8.83 6.59
CA HIS A 206 12.09 -9.44 5.46
C HIS A 206 11.94 -10.94 5.73
N SER A 207 11.09 -11.29 6.71
CA SER A 207 11.19 -12.60 7.38
C SER A 207 12.59 -12.85 7.99
N LEU A 208 12.81 -14.02 8.62
CA LEU A 208 14.10 -14.32 9.27
C LEU A 208 15.13 -14.92 8.31
N SER A 209 14.71 -15.56 7.23
CA SER A 209 15.60 -16.16 6.24
C SER A 209 15.02 -16.09 4.84
N GLN A 210 15.93 -16.09 3.86
CA GLN A 210 15.55 -16.03 2.45
C GLN A 210 14.87 -17.31 2.01
N SER A 211 15.43 -18.48 2.30
CA SER A 211 14.83 -19.76 1.94
C SER A 211 14.01 -20.37 3.08
N ILE A 212 13.14 -21.32 2.73
CA ILE A 212 12.24 -22.02 3.66
C ILE A 212 13.00 -23.18 4.32
N LYS A 213 13.00 -23.20 5.65
CA LYS A 213 13.53 -24.31 6.46
C LYS A 213 12.46 -25.39 6.68
N SER A 214 12.75 -26.42 7.48
CA SER A 214 11.68 -27.28 7.99
C SER A 214 10.70 -26.45 8.82
N GLU A 215 9.43 -26.85 8.88
CA GLU A 215 8.42 -26.10 9.64
C GLU A 215 8.81 -25.92 11.11
N LYS A 216 9.37 -26.98 11.71
CA LYS A 216 9.91 -26.96 13.07
C LYS A 216 11.00 -25.90 13.20
N ASP A 217 12.03 -25.95 12.36
CA ASP A 217 13.17 -25.02 12.45
C ASP A 217 12.73 -23.57 12.19
N SER A 218 11.78 -23.36 11.28
CA SER A 218 11.23 -22.03 10.99
C SER A 218 10.52 -21.44 12.20
N PHE A 219 9.71 -22.23 12.92
CA PHE A 219 9.03 -21.74 14.12
C PHE A 219 9.96 -21.64 15.33
N ASP A 220 10.89 -22.58 15.49
CA ASP A 220 11.91 -22.51 16.54
C ASP A 220 12.71 -21.18 16.38
N ASP A 221 13.15 -20.85 15.16
CA ASP A 221 13.76 -19.56 14.84
C ASP A 221 12.84 -18.37 15.20
N PHE A 222 11.57 -18.42 14.81
CA PHE A 222 10.61 -17.32 15.00
C PHE A 222 10.33 -17.03 16.47
N TYR A 223 10.24 -18.05 17.31
CA TYR A 223 10.04 -17.85 18.75
C TYR A 223 11.33 -17.42 19.46
N SER A 224 12.48 -17.98 19.06
CA SER A 224 13.73 -17.80 19.81
C SER A 224 14.60 -16.63 19.35
N PHE A 225 14.34 -16.01 18.19
CA PHE A 225 15.28 -14.99 17.68
C PHE A 225 15.39 -13.79 18.63
N LEU A 226 16.59 -13.22 18.69
CA LEU A 226 16.84 -11.98 19.42
C LEU A 226 16.94 -10.85 18.41
N PRO A 227 16.13 -9.78 18.54
CA PRO A 227 16.27 -8.61 17.69
C PRO A 227 17.70 -8.06 17.76
N PRO A 228 18.36 -7.79 16.63
CA PRO A 228 19.70 -7.20 16.64
C PRO A 228 19.68 -5.74 17.14
N PHE A 229 18.54 -5.07 17.03
CA PHE A 229 18.28 -3.75 17.60
C PHE A 229 16.88 -3.72 18.20
N ALA A 230 16.68 -2.90 19.24
CA ALA A 230 15.41 -2.81 19.97
C ALA A 230 14.31 -2.06 19.18
N ASP A 231 14.69 -1.28 18.17
CA ASP A 231 13.82 -0.38 17.42
C ASP A 231 13.51 -0.86 15.99
N VAL A 232 13.71 -2.16 15.70
CA VAL A 232 13.25 -2.77 14.44
C VAL A 232 11.80 -3.20 14.60
N GLU A 233 10.88 -2.33 14.19
CA GLU A 233 9.43 -2.53 14.41
C GLU A 233 8.66 -3.06 13.20
N THR A 234 9.29 -3.05 12.02
CA THR A 234 8.64 -3.40 10.76
C THR A 234 8.99 -4.83 10.32
N TRP A 235 7.96 -5.56 9.91
CA TRP A 235 8.06 -6.90 9.33
C TRP A 235 7.47 -6.94 7.92
N ILE A 236 8.31 -7.27 6.95
CA ILE A 236 7.96 -7.50 5.55
C ILE A 236 7.72 -9.00 5.35
N ASP A 237 6.48 -9.33 4.98
CA ASP A 237 6.03 -10.69 4.71
C ASP A 237 6.62 -11.22 3.39
N HIS A 238 7.32 -12.35 3.42
CA HIS A 238 7.87 -13.07 2.25
C HIS A 238 6.87 -14.06 1.60
N GLY A 239 5.62 -14.10 2.08
CA GLY A 239 4.50 -14.91 1.58
C GLY A 239 4.59 -16.42 1.82
N TYR A 240 5.77 -17.01 1.92
CA TYR A 240 5.93 -18.47 2.01
C TYR A 240 6.52 -18.99 3.33
N GLN A 241 7.04 -18.10 4.18
CA GLN A 241 7.55 -18.54 5.49
C GLN A 241 6.38 -18.87 6.41
N PRO A 242 6.42 -20.02 7.12
CA PRO A 242 5.27 -20.52 7.86
C PRO A 242 4.82 -19.59 9.00
N TYR A 243 5.71 -18.75 9.53
CA TYR A 243 5.44 -17.77 10.58
C TYR A 243 4.99 -16.40 10.06
N ASN A 244 4.88 -16.19 8.75
CA ASN A 244 4.48 -14.89 8.25
C ASN A 244 2.99 -14.62 8.49
N LEU A 245 2.63 -13.33 8.59
CA LEU A 245 1.26 -12.87 8.83
C LEU A 245 0.26 -13.52 7.87
N SER A 246 0.62 -13.64 6.60
CA SER A 246 -0.24 -14.24 5.58
C SER A 246 -0.39 -15.77 5.70
N LEU A 247 0.43 -16.48 6.48
CA LEU A 247 0.48 -17.96 6.47
C LEU A 247 0.37 -18.63 7.86
N PHE A 248 0.66 -17.93 8.97
CA PHE A 248 0.75 -18.54 10.30
C PHE A 248 -0.54 -19.24 10.75
N GLN A 249 -1.71 -18.70 10.39
CA GLN A 249 -3.00 -19.30 10.71
C GLN A 249 -3.21 -20.64 9.99
N ASN A 250 -2.73 -20.78 8.75
CA ASN A 250 -2.77 -22.05 8.02
C ASN A 250 -1.87 -23.12 8.62
N ARG A 251 -0.90 -22.71 9.43
CA ARG A 251 -0.04 -23.57 10.25
C ARG A 251 -0.58 -23.81 11.66
N LYS A 252 -1.83 -23.40 11.92
CA LYS A 252 -2.54 -23.60 13.20
C LYS A 252 -1.82 -22.96 14.40
N VAL A 253 -1.02 -21.93 14.16
CA VAL A 253 -0.46 -21.13 15.25
C VAL A 253 -1.59 -20.28 15.84
N ALA A 254 -1.74 -20.34 17.17
CA ALA A 254 -2.76 -19.56 17.87
C ALA A 254 -2.46 -18.05 17.78
N ASN A 255 -3.49 -17.23 17.56
CA ASN A 255 -3.34 -15.78 17.46
C ASN A 255 -2.63 -15.17 18.68
N LYS A 256 -2.95 -15.64 19.90
CA LYS A 256 -2.29 -15.18 21.13
C LYS A 256 -0.77 -15.44 21.10
N VAL A 257 -0.35 -16.64 20.70
CA VAL A 257 1.08 -16.98 20.64
C VAL A 257 1.80 -16.12 19.61
N TYR A 258 1.14 -15.87 18.47
CA TYR A 258 1.68 -15.01 17.43
C TYR A 258 1.82 -13.57 17.90
N GLU A 259 0.76 -13.01 18.48
CA GLU A 259 0.74 -11.68 19.11
C GLU A 259 1.83 -11.53 20.17
N ASP A 260 1.87 -12.44 21.16
CA ASP A 260 2.87 -12.42 22.24
C ASP A 260 4.29 -12.40 21.65
N THR A 261 4.53 -13.15 20.56
CA THR A 261 5.83 -13.18 19.89
C THR A 261 6.14 -11.83 19.23
N LEU A 262 5.20 -11.23 18.50
CA LEU A 262 5.43 -9.93 17.87
C LEU A 262 5.67 -8.83 18.90
N GLU A 263 4.87 -8.77 19.98
CA GLU A 263 5.04 -7.81 21.07
C GLU A 263 6.41 -7.95 21.74
N GLN A 264 6.83 -9.18 22.07
CA GLN A 264 8.13 -9.44 22.70
C GLN A 264 9.32 -8.99 21.83
N LYS A 265 9.14 -8.91 20.51
CA LYS A 265 10.19 -8.49 19.56
C LYS A 265 10.02 -7.04 19.11
N ASN A 266 9.11 -6.30 19.73
CA ASN A 266 8.73 -4.93 19.39
C ASN A 266 8.27 -4.74 17.93
N ILE A 267 7.67 -5.77 17.32
CA ILE A 267 7.13 -5.67 15.96
C ILE A 267 5.72 -5.07 16.03
N ARG A 268 5.48 -3.98 15.31
CA ARG A 268 4.21 -3.23 15.33
C ARG A 268 3.63 -2.97 13.95
N THR A 269 4.46 -3.05 12.91
CA THR A 269 4.08 -2.73 11.54
C THR A 269 4.33 -3.94 10.63
N LEU A 270 3.31 -4.38 9.91
CA LEU A 270 3.34 -5.60 9.09
C LEU A 270 2.95 -5.30 7.65
N TRP A 271 3.69 -5.83 6.69
CA TRP A 271 3.26 -5.83 5.29
C TRP A 271 2.25 -6.95 5.05
N ASN A 272 1.13 -6.65 4.37
CA ASN A 272 0.08 -7.64 4.08
C ASN A 272 0.28 -8.41 2.77
N TYR A 273 1.43 -8.30 2.10
CA TYR A 273 1.70 -8.97 0.82
C TYR A 273 0.71 -8.57 -0.31
N ILE A 274 0.24 -7.33 -0.27
CA ILE A 274 -0.65 -6.74 -1.28
C ILE A 274 0.00 -5.47 -1.84
N ASP A 275 -0.05 -5.36 -3.16
CA ASP A 275 0.24 -4.13 -3.88
C ASP A 275 -1.05 -3.52 -4.43
N SER A 276 -1.22 -2.20 -4.35
CA SER A 276 -2.34 -1.46 -4.97
C SER A 276 -2.32 -1.55 -6.51
N GLY A 277 -1.15 -1.83 -7.08
CA GLY A 277 -0.91 -1.93 -8.51
C GLY A 277 0.59 -1.98 -8.82
N THR A 278 0.93 -1.85 -10.10
CA THR A 278 2.32 -1.77 -10.56
C THR A 278 2.63 -0.36 -11.06
N ALA A 279 3.70 0.25 -10.54
CA ALA A 279 4.16 1.56 -10.96
C ALA A 279 4.59 1.57 -12.44
N THR A 280 4.22 2.64 -13.14
CA THR A 280 4.62 2.90 -14.53
C THR A 280 4.44 4.41 -14.80
N SER A 281 4.66 4.86 -16.02
CA SER A 281 4.44 6.27 -16.36
C SER A 281 2.98 6.68 -16.12
N GLY A 282 2.77 7.71 -15.31
CA GLY A 282 1.46 8.18 -14.86
C GLY A 282 0.82 7.36 -13.74
N VAL A 283 1.51 6.38 -13.14
CA VAL A 283 1.00 5.57 -12.02
C VAL A 283 2.00 5.62 -10.88
N ILE A 284 1.76 6.50 -9.90
CA ILE A 284 2.65 6.72 -8.75
C ILE A 284 1.91 7.02 -7.45
N ASN A 285 0.89 7.87 -7.47
CA ASN A 285 0.16 8.27 -6.26
C ASN A 285 -0.90 7.24 -5.83
N GLN A 286 -0.70 6.57 -4.68
CA GLN A 286 -1.65 5.61 -4.08
C GLN A 286 -2.98 6.22 -3.62
N LEU A 287 -3.04 7.54 -3.40
CA LEU A 287 -4.30 8.25 -3.13
C LEU A 287 -5.08 8.58 -4.41
N ASN A 288 -4.46 8.53 -5.59
CA ASN A 288 -5.18 8.81 -6.83
C ASN A 288 -5.71 7.51 -7.45
N VAL A 289 -6.97 7.16 -7.19
CA VAL A 289 -7.58 5.92 -7.71
C VAL A 289 -7.60 5.85 -9.24
N GLN A 290 -7.52 6.99 -9.94
CA GLN A 290 -7.46 7.03 -11.40
C GLN A 290 -6.11 6.53 -11.95
N HIS A 291 -5.07 6.51 -11.10
CA HIS A 291 -3.80 5.87 -11.43
C HIS A 291 -3.91 4.34 -11.52
N PHE A 292 -4.86 3.76 -10.79
CA PHE A 292 -5.04 2.30 -10.70
C PHE A 292 -6.20 1.85 -11.58
N THR A 293 -6.10 2.16 -12.87
CA THR A 293 -7.07 1.76 -13.89
C THR A 293 -6.39 1.08 -15.06
N LEU A 294 -7.10 0.17 -15.73
CA LEU A 294 -6.60 -0.52 -16.92
C LEU A 294 -6.19 0.46 -18.03
N SER A 295 -6.92 1.57 -18.19
CA SER A 295 -6.59 2.61 -19.17
C SER A 295 -5.27 3.31 -18.86
N ARG A 296 -5.05 3.69 -17.59
CA ARG A 296 -3.81 4.36 -17.18
C ARG A 296 -2.61 3.44 -17.32
N PHE A 297 -2.74 2.18 -16.91
CA PHE A 297 -1.68 1.18 -17.05
C PHE A 297 -1.30 0.94 -18.53
N LEU A 298 -2.29 0.90 -19.43
CA LEU A 298 -2.05 0.76 -20.86
C LEU A 298 -1.31 1.97 -21.44
N ILE A 299 -1.69 3.19 -21.05
CA ILE A 299 -1.04 4.44 -21.46
C ILE A 299 0.40 4.52 -20.94
N GLY A 300 0.63 4.13 -19.69
CA GLY A 300 1.97 4.14 -19.07
C GLY A 300 2.97 3.20 -19.74
N ASN A 301 2.46 2.19 -20.45
CA ASN A 301 3.25 1.20 -21.18
C ASN A 301 3.20 1.39 -22.71
N LYS A 302 2.87 2.59 -23.20
CA LYS A 302 2.72 2.86 -24.64
C LYS A 302 4.00 2.67 -25.45
N ASP A 303 5.15 2.85 -24.82
CA ASP A 303 6.51 2.72 -25.36
C ASP A 303 6.94 1.26 -25.57
N LEU A 304 6.25 0.31 -24.94
CA LEU A 304 6.53 -1.11 -25.11
C LEU A 304 5.97 -1.62 -26.44
N HIS A 305 6.67 -2.61 -27.01
CA HIS A 305 6.21 -3.32 -28.20
C HIS A 305 4.86 -3.99 -27.95
N PHE A 306 4.03 -4.07 -29.00
CA PHE A 306 2.63 -4.50 -28.89
C PHE A 306 2.45 -5.82 -28.12
N ILE A 307 3.24 -6.84 -28.44
CA ILE A 307 3.16 -8.17 -27.78
C ILE A 307 3.44 -8.05 -26.28
N LYS A 308 4.52 -7.36 -25.89
CA LYS A 308 4.88 -7.17 -24.48
C LYS A 308 3.82 -6.36 -23.74
N ARG A 309 3.28 -5.31 -24.38
CA ARG A 309 2.20 -4.49 -23.84
C ARG A 309 0.95 -5.32 -23.58
N MET A 310 0.56 -6.19 -24.51
CA MET A 310 -0.60 -7.09 -24.33
C MET A 310 -0.36 -8.14 -23.24
N GLN A 311 0.84 -8.71 -23.15
CA GLN A 311 1.20 -9.64 -22.07
C GLN A 311 1.08 -8.99 -20.69
N LEU A 312 1.64 -7.79 -20.53
CA LEU A 312 1.52 -7.03 -19.28
C LEU A 312 0.08 -6.62 -19.00
N MET A 313 -0.69 -6.26 -20.03
CA MET A 313 -2.10 -5.94 -19.87
C MET A 313 -2.91 -7.14 -19.37
N ILE A 314 -2.68 -8.33 -19.91
CA ILE A 314 -3.32 -9.58 -19.43
C ILE A 314 -2.94 -9.85 -17.97
N LYS A 315 -1.64 -9.74 -17.64
CA LYS A 315 -1.18 -9.88 -16.24
C LYS A 315 -1.91 -8.88 -15.34
N ASN A 316 -1.97 -7.62 -15.74
CA ASN A 316 -2.63 -6.56 -14.97
C ASN A 316 -4.14 -6.76 -14.81
N ILE A 317 -4.83 -7.29 -15.84
CA ILE A 317 -6.24 -7.68 -15.75
C ILE A 317 -6.45 -8.75 -14.67
N ILE A 318 -5.59 -9.75 -14.61
CA ILE A 318 -5.75 -10.90 -13.71
C ILE A 318 -5.33 -10.53 -12.27
N PHE A 319 -4.16 -9.92 -12.11
CA PHE A 319 -3.54 -9.67 -10.81
C PHE A 319 -4.12 -8.46 -10.08
N HIS A 320 -4.55 -7.42 -10.81
CA HIS A 320 -4.96 -6.15 -10.20
C HIS A 320 -6.44 -5.82 -10.44
N TYR A 321 -6.92 -5.93 -11.69
CA TYR A 321 -8.32 -5.59 -12.00
C TYR A 321 -9.32 -6.59 -11.41
N TYR A 322 -9.14 -7.89 -11.70
CA TYR A 322 -9.96 -8.94 -11.08
C TYR A 322 -9.49 -9.22 -9.66
N ASN A 323 -8.19 -9.49 -9.49
CA ASN A 323 -7.61 -9.95 -8.22
C ASN A 323 -8.46 -11.09 -7.62
N ASP A 324 -8.72 -12.10 -8.46
CA ASP A 324 -9.55 -13.25 -8.13
C ASP A 324 -8.68 -14.51 -8.09
N ASP A 325 -8.77 -15.25 -7.00
CA ASP A 325 -7.86 -16.37 -6.73
C ASP A 325 -8.06 -17.52 -7.71
N VAL A 326 -9.31 -17.75 -8.14
CA VAL A 326 -9.63 -18.78 -9.12
C VAL A 326 -9.01 -18.43 -10.48
N LEU A 327 -9.12 -17.17 -10.92
CA LEU A 327 -8.49 -16.69 -12.14
C LEU A 327 -6.96 -16.68 -12.04
N LEU A 328 -6.40 -16.31 -10.89
CA LEU A 328 -4.95 -16.35 -10.64
C LEU A 328 -4.40 -17.77 -10.73
N LEU A 329 -5.07 -18.75 -10.11
CA LEU A 329 -4.71 -20.16 -10.18
C LEU A 329 -4.83 -20.69 -11.61
N GLN A 330 -5.89 -20.32 -12.34
CA GLN A 330 -6.05 -20.68 -13.75
C GLN A 330 -4.93 -20.09 -14.62
N TYR A 331 -4.53 -18.84 -14.37
CA TYR A 331 -3.40 -18.23 -15.06
C TYR A 331 -2.08 -18.97 -14.80
N LYS A 332 -1.75 -19.21 -13.52
CA LYS A 332 -0.56 -19.97 -13.12
C LYS A 332 -0.55 -21.38 -13.71
N SER A 333 -1.70 -22.05 -13.68
CA SER A 333 -1.87 -23.39 -14.25
C SER A 333 -1.71 -23.37 -15.78
N THR A 334 -2.32 -22.40 -16.48
CA THR A 334 -2.16 -22.20 -17.93
C THR A 334 -0.69 -22.01 -18.29
N ALA A 335 0.02 -21.12 -17.61
CA ALA A 335 1.45 -20.89 -17.85
C ALA A 335 2.30 -22.15 -17.58
N THR A 336 1.97 -22.90 -16.52
CA THR A 336 2.66 -24.14 -16.17
C THR A 336 2.45 -25.23 -17.23
N HIS A 337 1.21 -25.45 -17.67
CA HIS A 337 0.89 -26.44 -18.69
C HIS A 337 1.43 -26.04 -20.06
N PHE A 338 1.43 -24.75 -20.40
CA PHE A 338 2.10 -24.22 -21.58
C PHE A 338 3.59 -24.56 -21.53
N LYS A 339 4.25 -24.30 -20.40
CA LYS A 339 5.67 -24.62 -20.23
C LYS A 339 5.94 -26.13 -20.41
N LYS A 340 5.11 -26.98 -19.79
CA LYS A 340 5.22 -28.45 -19.90
C LYS A 340 5.00 -28.94 -21.32
N LEU A 341 4.05 -28.37 -22.05
CA LEU A 341 3.74 -28.77 -23.42
C LEU A 341 4.86 -28.36 -24.39
N PHE A 342 5.23 -27.08 -24.40
CA PHE A 342 6.12 -26.53 -25.44
C PHE A 342 7.61 -26.69 -25.13
N PHE A 343 8.02 -26.62 -23.86
CA PHE A 343 9.44 -26.75 -23.48
C PHE A 343 9.80 -28.14 -22.97
N GLN A 344 8.88 -28.84 -22.32
CA GLN A 344 9.13 -30.20 -21.80
C GLN A 344 8.54 -31.31 -22.68
N LYS A 345 7.88 -30.95 -23.79
CA LYS A 345 7.26 -31.89 -24.76
C LYS A 345 6.28 -32.89 -24.12
N LYS A 346 5.60 -32.50 -23.04
CA LYS A 346 4.63 -33.35 -22.32
C LYS A 346 3.21 -33.21 -22.90
N ALA A 347 2.88 -34.03 -23.89
CA ALA A 347 1.59 -33.99 -24.61
C ALA A 347 0.36 -34.09 -23.70
N GLY A 348 0.42 -34.84 -22.59
CA GLY A 348 -0.67 -34.93 -21.60
C GLY A 348 -1.04 -33.60 -20.92
N SER A 349 -0.26 -32.54 -21.13
CA SER A 349 -0.59 -31.18 -20.65
C SER A 349 -1.53 -30.41 -21.60
N LEU A 350 -1.86 -30.93 -22.79
CA LEU A 350 -2.69 -30.23 -23.78
C LEU A 350 -4.13 -30.01 -23.30
N LEU A 351 -4.81 -31.05 -22.82
CA LEU A 351 -6.20 -30.92 -22.34
C LEU A 351 -6.33 -29.98 -21.12
N PRO A 352 -5.48 -30.09 -20.07
CA PRO A 352 -5.45 -29.10 -18.99
C PRO A 352 -5.18 -27.68 -19.47
N LEU A 353 -4.25 -27.51 -20.44
CA LEU A 353 -3.95 -26.21 -21.02
C LEU A 353 -5.18 -25.60 -21.70
N LEU A 354 -5.86 -26.34 -22.58
CA LEU A 354 -7.04 -25.86 -23.30
C LEU A 354 -8.18 -25.48 -22.36
N LYS A 355 -8.46 -26.32 -21.36
CA LYS A 355 -9.52 -26.07 -20.36
C LYS A 355 -9.26 -24.78 -19.58
N ASN A 356 -8.04 -24.59 -19.08
CA ASN A 356 -7.69 -23.40 -18.31
C ASN A 356 -7.60 -22.15 -19.19
N ALA A 357 -7.05 -22.29 -20.40
CA ALA A 357 -6.96 -21.20 -21.36
C ALA A 357 -8.35 -20.72 -21.79
N PHE A 358 -9.33 -21.60 -21.99
CA PHE A 358 -10.69 -21.20 -22.36
C PHE A 358 -11.35 -20.34 -21.28
N LYS A 359 -11.32 -20.78 -20.02
CA LYS A 359 -11.87 -20.01 -18.89
C LYS A 359 -11.19 -18.66 -18.72
N LEU A 360 -9.86 -18.66 -18.79
CA LEU A 360 -9.06 -17.44 -18.71
C LEU A 360 -9.37 -16.48 -19.87
N SER A 361 -9.51 -17.01 -21.08
CA SER A 361 -9.85 -16.23 -22.29
C SER A 361 -11.22 -15.61 -22.18
N ALA A 362 -12.22 -16.32 -21.63
CA ALA A 362 -13.56 -15.78 -21.43
C ALA A 362 -13.54 -14.56 -20.48
N ALA A 363 -12.82 -14.65 -19.36
CA ALA A 363 -12.65 -13.54 -18.44
C ALA A 363 -11.96 -12.34 -19.11
N ILE A 364 -10.82 -12.58 -19.76
CA ILE A 364 -10.07 -11.53 -20.47
C ILE A 364 -10.91 -10.88 -21.59
N LEU A 365 -11.60 -11.69 -22.39
CA LEU A 365 -12.44 -11.21 -23.49
C LEU A 365 -13.57 -10.32 -22.98
N SER A 366 -14.17 -10.66 -21.84
CA SER A 366 -15.21 -9.82 -21.23
C SER A 366 -14.71 -8.40 -20.91
N VAL A 367 -13.45 -8.26 -20.46
CA VAL A 367 -12.84 -6.95 -20.23
C VAL A 367 -12.76 -6.13 -21.51
N PHE A 368 -12.35 -6.75 -22.62
CA PHE A 368 -12.23 -6.09 -23.92
C PHE A 368 -13.59 -5.78 -24.56
N ILE A 369 -14.57 -6.67 -24.44
CA ILE A 369 -15.96 -6.43 -24.89
C ILE A 369 -16.55 -5.22 -24.18
N PHE A 370 -16.36 -5.12 -22.86
CA PHE A 370 -16.87 -4.01 -22.05
C PHE A 370 -15.85 -2.89 -21.82
N TRP A 371 -14.85 -2.75 -22.70
CA TRP A 371 -13.67 -1.88 -22.51
C TRP A 371 -14.02 -0.44 -22.12
N LYS A 372 -15.03 0.16 -22.76
CA LYS A 372 -15.44 1.55 -22.46
C LYS A 372 -15.76 1.77 -20.97
N ARG A 373 -16.38 0.77 -20.32
CA ARG A 373 -16.74 0.79 -18.90
C ARG A 373 -15.62 0.26 -18.02
N THR A 374 -14.98 -0.84 -18.39
CA THR A 374 -13.99 -1.52 -17.54
C THR A 374 -12.69 -0.73 -17.43
N LYS A 375 -12.28 -0.01 -18.48
CA LYS A 375 -10.96 0.64 -18.54
C LYS A 375 -10.73 1.76 -17.52
N ILE A 376 -11.81 2.41 -17.06
CA ILE A 376 -11.78 3.54 -16.13
C ILE A 376 -12.13 3.13 -14.70
N LYS A 377 -12.53 1.87 -14.47
CA LYS A 377 -12.83 1.40 -13.12
C LYS A 377 -11.53 1.28 -12.33
N PRO A 378 -11.46 1.84 -11.11
CA PRO A 378 -10.38 1.56 -10.18
C PRO A 378 -10.27 0.06 -9.90
N TYR A 379 -9.04 -0.42 -9.68
CA TYR A 379 -8.80 -1.78 -9.20
C TYR A 379 -9.45 -2.00 -7.83
N LYS A 380 -9.86 -3.26 -7.56
CA LYS A 380 -10.60 -3.62 -6.34
C LYS A 380 -9.84 -3.19 -5.08
N LEU A 381 -8.55 -3.49 -5.02
CA LEU A 381 -7.67 -3.20 -3.87
C LEU A 381 -7.11 -1.77 -3.85
N ALA A 382 -7.47 -0.93 -4.82
CA ALA A 382 -7.11 0.49 -4.85
C ALA A 382 -8.32 1.41 -4.62
N LYS A 383 -9.55 0.90 -4.72
CA LYS A 383 -10.81 1.68 -4.67
C LYS A 383 -10.89 2.62 -3.46
N TYR A 384 -10.56 2.09 -2.28
CA TYR A 384 -10.65 2.82 -1.01
C TYR A 384 -9.30 3.39 -0.55
N GLN A 385 -8.30 3.37 -1.43
CA GLN A 385 -6.94 3.85 -1.17
C GLN A 385 -6.38 3.29 0.16
N PRO A 386 -6.42 1.95 0.40
CA PRO A 386 -5.76 1.36 1.56
C PRO A 386 -4.26 1.60 1.45
N ILE A 387 -3.69 2.33 2.41
CA ILE A 387 -2.25 2.62 2.49
C ILE A 387 -1.71 2.11 3.82
N LEU A 388 -2.32 2.57 4.91
CA LEU A 388 -2.03 2.17 6.28
C LEU A 388 -3.36 1.99 7.01
N PHE A 389 -3.53 0.92 7.75
CA PHE A 389 -4.73 0.63 8.54
C PHE A 389 -4.38 -0.30 9.70
N LYS A 390 -5.26 -0.44 10.68
CA LYS A 390 -5.05 -1.34 11.82
C LYS A 390 -5.65 -2.71 11.57
N HIS A 391 -5.01 -3.72 12.16
CA HIS A 391 -5.55 -5.08 12.29
C HIS A 391 -5.31 -5.59 13.71
N ARG A 392 -6.37 -6.11 14.33
CA ARG A 392 -6.28 -6.79 15.61
C ARG A 392 -5.86 -8.25 15.43
N ILE A 393 -4.76 -8.64 16.06
CA ILE A 393 -4.37 -10.05 16.22
C ILE A 393 -4.62 -10.36 17.69
N PHE A 394 -5.58 -11.23 18.02
CA PHE A 394 -6.01 -11.49 19.40
C PHE A 394 -6.51 -10.22 20.13
N GLU A 395 -5.74 -9.60 21.00
CA GLU A 395 -6.11 -8.41 21.80
C GLU A 395 -5.41 -7.12 21.35
N LYS A 396 -4.31 -7.22 20.59
CA LYS A 396 -3.46 -6.09 20.21
C LYS A 396 -3.67 -5.65 18.77
N GLU A 397 -3.54 -4.34 18.56
CA GLU A 397 -3.60 -3.75 17.23
C GLU A 397 -2.19 -3.60 16.63
N PHE A 398 -2.07 -4.00 15.37
CA PHE A 398 -0.87 -3.84 14.55
C PHE A 398 -1.21 -2.94 13.38
N TYR A 399 -0.24 -2.13 12.95
CA TYR A 399 -0.34 -1.39 11.70
C TYR A 399 -0.06 -2.32 10.52
N ILE A 400 -0.93 -2.27 9.53
CA ILE A 400 -0.80 -2.98 8.28
C ILE A 400 -0.62 -1.95 7.17
N PHE A 401 0.40 -2.13 6.33
CA PHE A 401 0.63 -1.26 5.19
C PHE A 401 0.48 -2.00 3.86
N GLN A 402 0.06 -1.26 2.84
CA GLN A 402 -0.09 -1.72 1.46
C GLN A 402 0.82 -0.92 0.53
N THR A 403 1.43 -1.60 -0.42
CA THR A 403 2.51 -1.04 -1.23
C THR A 403 2.10 -0.77 -2.67
N LEU A 404 2.98 -0.10 -3.42
CA LEU A 404 2.97 0.00 -4.87
C LEU A 404 4.15 -0.83 -5.40
N GLU A 405 3.90 -1.83 -6.25
CA GLU A 405 4.97 -2.64 -6.86
C GLU A 405 5.80 -1.74 -7.77
N MET A 406 7.07 -1.52 -7.44
CA MET A 406 7.97 -0.63 -8.16
C MET A 406 9.27 -1.35 -8.52
N VAL A 407 9.33 -1.84 -9.75
CA VAL A 407 10.51 -2.55 -10.30
C VAL A 407 11.18 -1.78 -11.44
N ASP A 408 10.41 -0.98 -12.20
CA ASP A 408 10.93 -0.15 -13.30
C ASP A 408 11.10 1.30 -12.83
N PHE A 409 12.27 1.60 -12.26
CA PHE A 409 12.61 2.93 -11.74
C PHE A 409 12.77 3.99 -12.83
N LYS A 410 13.00 3.58 -14.09
CA LYS A 410 13.05 4.53 -15.22
C LYS A 410 11.69 5.15 -15.47
N LYS A 411 10.63 4.34 -15.44
CA LYS A 411 9.26 4.82 -15.61
C LYS A 411 8.68 5.39 -14.33
N ALA A 412 8.77 4.61 -13.24
CA ALA A 412 8.11 4.92 -11.98
C ALA A 412 8.60 6.24 -11.38
N LEU A 413 9.92 6.46 -11.39
CA LEU A 413 10.56 7.68 -10.88
C LEU A 413 10.96 8.65 -12.00
N SER A 414 10.33 8.56 -13.17
CA SER A 414 10.53 9.58 -14.20
C SER A 414 10.19 10.96 -13.66
N LYS A 415 10.90 12.00 -14.13
CA LYS A 415 10.65 13.40 -13.75
C LYS A 415 9.17 13.76 -13.75
N LYS A 416 8.43 13.35 -14.79
CA LYS A 416 6.99 13.58 -14.87
C LYS A 416 6.21 12.95 -13.72
N ASN A 417 6.50 11.71 -13.33
CA ASN A 417 5.80 11.07 -12.21
C ASN A 417 6.12 11.75 -10.88
N ILE A 418 7.37 12.18 -10.69
CA ILE A 418 7.79 12.92 -9.50
C ILE A 418 7.03 14.27 -9.43
N ASP A 419 6.94 14.98 -10.56
CA ASP A 419 6.19 16.22 -10.66
C ASP A 419 4.68 16.01 -10.42
N ASP A 420 4.10 14.96 -11.02
CA ASP A 420 2.69 14.59 -10.81
C ASP A 420 2.43 14.27 -9.32
N LEU A 421 3.34 13.56 -8.65
CA LEU A 421 3.25 13.27 -7.21
C LEU A 421 3.26 14.57 -6.38
N ILE A 422 4.18 15.49 -6.66
CA ILE A 422 4.29 16.80 -5.99
C ILE A 422 3.04 17.64 -6.22
N GLN A 423 2.52 17.67 -7.45
CA GLN A 423 1.32 18.43 -7.80
C GLN A 423 0.10 17.90 -7.04
N GLU A 424 -0.06 16.58 -6.97
CA GLU A 424 -1.20 15.92 -6.34
C GLU A 424 -1.09 15.83 -4.81
N LYS A 425 -0.01 16.35 -4.21
CA LYS A 425 0.33 16.12 -2.78
C LYS A 425 0.23 14.64 -2.43
N GLY A 426 0.66 13.81 -3.38
CA GLY A 426 0.42 12.38 -3.39
C GLY A 426 1.35 11.63 -2.45
N ILE A 427 1.11 10.34 -2.34
CA ILE A 427 1.97 9.43 -1.58
C ILE A 427 2.18 8.14 -2.35
N PHE A 428 3.37 7.55 -2.19
CA PHE A 428 3.56 6.13 -2.38
C PHE A 428 4.36 5.51 -1.23
N ILE A 429 4.06 4.25 -0.93
CA ILE A 429 4.89 3.30 -0.22
C ILE A 429 5.30 2.25 -1.24
N ALA A 430 6.51 2.34 -1.76
CA ALA A 430 6.99 1.48 -2.82
C ALA A 430 7.49 0.16 -2.25
N HIS A 431 7.07 -0.94 -2.84
CA HIS A 431 7.70 -2.24 -2.66
C HIS A 431 8.68 -2.44 -3.81
N THR A 432 9.97 -2.51 -3.47
CA THR A 432 11.05 -2.42 -4.46
C THR A 432 11.95 -3.63 -4.42
N TYR A 433 12.47 -4.00 -5.59
CA TYR A 433 13.57 -4.97 -5.70
C TYR A 433 14.79 -4.23 -6.24
N PHE A 434 15.51 -3.52 -5.37
CA PHE A 434 16.67 -2.72 -5.81
C PHE A 434 17.74 -3.60 -6.47
N SER A 435 18.00 -4.78 -5.92
CA SER A 435 19.07 -5.68 -6.36
C SER A 435 18.68 -6.72 -7.42
N VAL A 436 17.49 -6.65 -8.03
CA VAL A 436 17.02 -7.73 -8.92
C VAL A 436 17.96 -7.93 -10.14
N PRO A 437 18.52 -9.14 -10.36
CA PRO A 437 19.50 -9.37 -11.43
C PRO A 437 18.83 -9.82 -12.75
N MET A 438 17.50 -9.98 -12.76
CA MET A 438 16.78 -10.59 -13.87
C MET A 438 16.66 -9.62 -15.06
N SER A 439 17.31 -9.98 -16.17
CA SER A 439 17.40 -9.16 -17.39
C SER A 439 16.05 -8.84 -18.06
N TYR A 440 15.00 -9.61 -17.78
CA TYR A 440 13.67 -9.36 -18.33
C TYR A 440 12.90 -8.23 -17.63
N HIS A 441 13.38 -7.77 -16.46
CA HIS A 441 12.86 -6.57 -15.81
C HIS A 441 13.53 -5.34 -16.44
N THR A 442 12.71 -4.44 -16.95
CA THR A 442 13.15 -3.14 -17.48
C THR A 442 13.30 -2.15 -16.33
N GLY A 443 14.23 -1.19 -16.49
CA GLY A 443 14.39 -0.09 -15.53
C GLY A 443 14.86 -0.47 -14.13
N ARG A 444 15.58 -1.59 -13.99
CA ARG A 444 16.23 -2.02 -12.75
C ARG A 444 17.25 -0.98 -12.29
N MET A 445 17.51 -0.94 -10.98
CA MET A 445 18.52 -0.04 -10.39
C MET A 445 19.92 -0.30 -10.96
N PHE A 446 20.28 -1.57 -11.09
CA PHE A 446 21.58 -2.01 -11.56
C PHE A 446 21.57 -2.35 -13.06
N ALA A 447 22.45 -1.70 -13.83
CA ALA A 447 22.73 -2.04 -15.22
C ALA A 447 23.66 -3.26 -15.33
N THR A 448 24.67 -3.31 -14.47
CA THR A 448 25.54 -4.46 -14.20
C THR A 448 25.51 -4.73 -12.70
N PRO A 449 25.99 -5.89 -12.20
CA PRO A 449 25.99 -6.19 -10.76
C PRO A 449 26.54 -5.06 -9.87
N ASN A 450 27.49 -4.28 -10.39
CA ASN A 450 28.26 -3.30 -9.62
C ASN A 450 28.13 -1.88 -10.21
N THR A 451 27.14 -1.62 -11.06
CA THR A 451 26.95 -0.30 -11.68
C THR A 451 25.49 0.06 -11.76
N ILE A 452 25.15 1.20 -11.18
CA ILE A 452 23.81 1.77 -11.23
C ILE A 452 23.51 2.27 -12.64
N ASP A 453 22.31 2.00 -13.13
CA ASP A 453 21.86 2.47 -14.44
C ASP A 453 21.78 3.99 -14.49
N ALA A 454 22.38 4.61 -15.50
CA ALA A 454 22.50 6.07 -15.59
C ALA A 454 21.16 6.82 -15.64
N VAL A 455 20.11 6.24 -16.26
CA VAL A 455 18.78 6.86 -16.30
C VAL A 455 18.13 6.76 -14.94
N VAL A 456 18.31 5.62 -14.27
CA VAL A 456 17.82 5.44 -12.90
C VAL A 456 18.53 6.40 -11.94
N ALA A 457 19.86 6.51 -12.03
CA ALA A 457 20.63 7.48 -11.27
C ALA A 457 20.10 8.91 -11.46
N GLY A 458 19.91 9.35 -12.71
CA GLY A 458 19.34 10.68 -12.99
C GLY A 458 17.95 10.90 -12.40
N ASN A 459 17.09 9.89 -12.39
CA ASN A 459 15.76 9.96 -11.76
C ASN A 459 15.85 10.09 -10.24
N PHE A 460 16.73 9.32 -9.58
CA PHE A 460 16.95 9.40 -8.14
C PHE A 460 17.62 10.73 -7.73
N THR A 461 18.55 11.26 -8.53
CA THR A 461 19.10 12.60 -8.30
C THR A 461 18.04 13.68 -8.40
N TYR A 462 17.12 13.56 -9.36
CA TYR A 462 15.99 14.47 -9.45
C TYR A 462 15.08 14.38 -8.22
N LEU A 463 14.75 13.16 -7.77
CA LEU A 463 13.99 12.93 -6.55
C LEU A 463 14.70 13.51 -5.31
N GLY A 464 15.99 13.27 -5.16
CA GLY A 464 16.82 13.81 -4.08
C GLY A 464 16.80 15.33 -4.03
N ALA A 465 16.91 16.00 -5.18
CA ALA A 465 16.77 17.46 -5.26
C ALA A 465 15.40 17.94 -4.79
N LYS A 466 14.31 17.22 -5.10
CA LYS A 466 12.95 17.54 -4.63
C LYS A 466 12.77 17.32 -3.12
N ILE A 467 13.46 16.35 -2.54
CA ILE A 467 13.48 16.11 -1.10
C ILE A 467 14.23 17.25 -0.40
N ILE A 468 15.42 17.61 -0.88
CA ILE A 468 16.24 18.71 -0.32
C ILE A 468 15.49 20.05 -0.37
N ASN A 469 14.72 20.29 -1.44
CA ASN A 469 13.90 21.50 -1.59
C ASN A 469 12.61 21.49 -0.77
N ASN A 470 12.37 20.48 0.06
CA ASN A 470 11.13 20.29 0.83
C ASN A 470 9.86 20.23 -0.05
N GLU A 471 9.97 19.77 -1.29
CA GLU A 471 8.80 19.51 -2.16
C GLU A 471 8.21 18.11 -1.90
N ILE A 472 9.06 17.19 -1.43
CA ILE A 472 8.72 15.81 -1.05
C ILE A 472 9.27 15.53 0.34
N TRP A 473 8.41 15.04 1.24
CA TRP A 473 8.85 14.39 2.47
C TRP A 473 9.20 12.92 2.17
N ASN A 474 10.45 12.52 2.43
CA ASN A 474 10.90 11.14 2.30
C ASN A 474 11.19 10.54 3.70
N PRO A 475 10.16 10.04 4.40
CA PRO A 475 10.35 9.31 5.64
C PRO A 475 10.70 7.84 5.40
N THR A 476 11.28 7.21 6.41
CA THR A 476 11.20 5.74 6.55
C THR A 476 9.74 5.32 6.83
N LEU A 477 9.43 4.03 6.73
CA LEU A 477 8.09 3.54 7.04
C LEU A 477 7.74 3.79 8.51
N THR A 478 8.64 3.53 9.45
CA THR A 478 8.40 3.83 10.87
C THR A 478 8.10 5.31 11.09
N GLU A 479 8.88 6.23 10.53
CA GLU A 479 8.65 7.68 10.66
C GLU A 479 7.28 8.11 10.07
N LEU A 480 6.84 7.46 8.97
CA LEU A 480 5.52 7.69 8.40
C LEU A 480 4.42 7.20 9.35
N VAL A 481 4.54 5.97 9.85
CA VAL A 481 3.55 5.34 10.76
C VAL A 481 3.43 6.14 12.05
N GLU A 482 4.55 6.55 12.65
CA GLU A 482 4.56 7.40 13.83
C GLU A 482 3.78 8.71 13.59
N TYR A 483 4.08 9.42 12.50
CA TYR A 483 3.36 10.65 12.17
C TYR A 483 1.87 10.40 11.91
N TRP A 484 1.54 9.34 11.16
CA TRP A 484 0.16 9.01 10.78
C TRP A 484 -0.68 8.44 11.91
N SER A 485 -0.05 7.84 12.94
CA SER A 485 -0.76 7.36 14.13
C SER A 485 -1.53 8.48 14.85
N ASN A 486 -1.06 9.72 14.72
CA ASN A 486 -1.73 10.90 15.27
C ASN A 486 -3.05 11.26 14.57
N PHE A 487 -3.36 10.72 13.38
CA PHE A 487 -4.64 10.99 12.72
C PHE A 487 -5.82 10.45 13.54
N ASP A 488 -5.65 9.32 14.23
CA ASP A 488 -6.66 8.70 15.09
C ASP A 488 -6.97 9.52 16.34
N THR A 489 -6.08 10.44 16.72
CA THR A 489 -6.22 11.22 17.95
C THR A 489 -6.84 12.58 17.70
N VAL A 490 -6.89 13.05 16.44
CA VAL A 490 -7.43 14.38 16.11
C VAL A 490 -8.95 14.40 16.24
N VAL A 491 -9.41 15.37 17.01
CA VAL A 491 -10.80 15.74 17.17
C VAL A 491 -10.96 17.22 16.83
N LEU A 492 -11.91 17.51 15.97
CA LEU A 492 -12.34 18.85 15.59
C LEU A 492 -13.67 19.17 16.27
N ASP A 493 -13.88 20.43 16.59
CA ASP A 493 -15.13 20.93 17.12
C ASP A 493 -15.50 22.26 16.45
N VAL A 494 -16.70 22.76 16.71
CA VAL A 494 -17.19 24.02 16.18
C VAL A 494 -17.65 24.93 17.32
N ASP A 495 -17.18 26.18 17.32
CA ASP A 495 -17.55 27.14 18.36
C ASP A 495 -18.94 27.76 18.12
N LEU A 496 -19.38 28.63 19.05
CA LEU A 496 -20.66 29.34 18.95
C LEU A 496 -20.74 30.30 17.76
N ASN A 497 -19.61 30.71 17.19
CA ASN A 497 -19.52 31.57 16.02
C ASN A 497 -19.46 30.76 14.71
N GLY A 498 -19.51 29.44 14.79
CA GLY A 498 -19.37 28.55 13.65
C GLY A 498 -17.93 28.37 13.17
N VAL A 499 -16.91 28.73 13.95
CA VAL A 499 -15.50 28.51 13.60
C VAL A 499 -15.09 27.09 13.98
N VAL A 500 -14.54 26.34 13.04
CA VAL A 500 -14.02 24.99 13.28
C VAL A 500 -12.62 25.08 13.87
N PHE A 501 -12.32 24.33 14.94
CA PHE A 501 -11.02 24.30 15.59
C PHE A 501 -10.60 22.88 15.98
N VAL A 502 -9.29 22.66 16.19
CA VAL A 502 -8.77 21.40 16.72
C VAL A 502 -8.95 21.40 18.24
N LYS A 503 -9.77 20.49 18.75
CA LYS A 503 -10.20 20.44 20.16
C LYS A 503 -9.10 19.97 21.11
N ASN A 504 -8.30 19.01 20.67
CA ASN A 504 -7.21 18.44 21.44
C ASN A 504 -5.84 18.88 20.93
N SER A 505 -4.82 18.79 21.79
CA SER A 505 -3.43 18.93 21.33
C SER A 505 -3.13 17.83 20.29
N SER A 506 -2.62 18.25 19.14
CA SER A 506 -2.21 17.38 18.05
C SER A 506 -0.87 17.86 17.51
N GLU A 507 0.02 16.91 17.22
CA GLU A 507 1.29 17.15 16.54
C GLU A 507 1.12 17.30 15.02
N LEU A 508 -0.10 17.07 14.51
CA LEU A 508 -0.39 17.19 13.09
C LEU A 508 -0.49 18.65 12.68
N ILE A 509 0.15 18.96 11.56
CA ILE A 509 0.14 20.29 10.98
C ILE A 509 -1.20 20.48 10.27
N PHE A 510 -1.85 21.61 10.48
CA PHE A 510 -3.13 21.92 9.85
C PHE A 510 -3.18 23.37 9.34
N ARG A 511 -4.14 23.65 8.46
CA ARG A 511 -4.47 25.00 7.99
C ARG A 511 -5.98 25.16 7.89
N THR A 512 -6.46 26.40 7.87
CA THR A 512 -7.85 26.69 7.53
C THR A 512 -8.01 26.95 6.03
N ILE A 513 -9.21 26.68 5.50
CA ILE A 513 -9.57 26.88 4.10
C ILE A 513 -10.97 27.49 3.96
N ASN A 514 -11.15 28.26 2.89
CA ASN A 514 -12.41 28.87 2.47
C ASN A 514 -12.96 28.26 1.17
#